data_AF-A0A358APP3-F1
#
_entry.id   AF-A0A358APP3-F1
#
_cell.length_a   1.000
_cell.length_b   1.000
_cell.length_c   1.000
_cell.angle_alpha   90.00
_cell.angle_beta   90.00
_cell.angle_gamma   90.00
#
_symmetry.space_group_name_H-M   'P 1'
#
loop_
_entity.id
_entity.type
_entity.pdbx_description
1 polymer ?
#
loop_
_entity_poly.entity_id
_entity_poly.type
_entity_poly.pdbx_seq_one_letter_code
_entity_poly.pdbx_strand_id
1 'polypeptide(L)'
;MRPGKRNRRIPEKIRAACPARDAARRGGRGGACGRRRRAAGNGGRDMTKLFCITCPVGCRLTVTTQDGNITVAGNECKRGDAFARHELTHPTRSFSTTVRTVFAHMPALPVRSDGEIPKDKVQEAVRALGRVVIDRPLRCGDTVAENICNCGVRVIATGDVDDAS
;
A
#
# COMPACT_ATOMS: atom_id res chain seq x y z
N MET A 1 12.88 -32.89 -18.49
CA MET A 1 13.96 -32.54 -17.54
C MET A 1 13.78 -31.08 -17.14
N ARG A 2 13.41 -30.79 -15.88
CA ARG A 2 13.33 -29.41 -15.36
C ARG A 2 14.73 -29.01 -14.89
N PRO A 3 15.43 -28.05 -15.52
CA PRO A 3 16.74 -27.64 -15.06
C PRO A 3 16.61 -26.96 -13.70
N GLY A 4 17.52 -27.34 -12.80
CA GLY A 4 17.44 -27.16 -11.36
C GLY A 4 17.17 -25.72 -10.90
N LYS A 5 16.38 -25.64 -9.82
CA LYS A 5 16.19 -24.47 -8.98
C LYS A 5 17.56 -23.98 -8.49
N ARG A 6 18.21 -23.11 -9.27
CA ARG A 6 19.36 -22.34 -8.78
C ARG A 6 18.80 -21.33 -7.79
N ASN A 7 19.01 -21.64 -6.53
CA ASN A 7 18.85 -20.81 -5.35
C ASN A 7 19.68 -19.53 -5.53
N ARG A 8 19.20 -18.58 -6.34
CA ARG A 8 19.85 -17.29 -6.55
C ARG A 8 19.43 -16.41 -5.39
N ARG A 9 20.26 -16.43 -4.35
CA ARG A 9 20.22 -15.51 -3.21
C ARG A 9 19.84 -14.12 -3.73
N ILE A 10 18.67 -13.63 -3.33
CA ILE A 10 18.29 -12.24 -3.55
C ILE A 10 19.38 -11.42 -2.87
N PRO A 11 20.19 -10.64 -3.60
CA PRO A 11 21.22 -9.84 -2.96
C PRO A 11 20.53 -8.90 -1.97
N GLU A 12 21.13 -8.75 -0.78
CA GLU A 12 20.66 -7.86 0.30
C GLU A 12 20.41 -6.41 -0.13
N LYS A 13 20.80 -6.04 -1.36
CA LYS A 13 20.57 -4.73 -1.98
C LYS A 13 19.10 -4.32 -2.11
N ILE A 14 18.14 -5.23 -1.89
CA ILE A 14 16.70 -4.89 -1.82
C ILE A 14 16.17 -4.81 -0.38
N ARG A 15 17.01 -5.06 0.64
CA ARG A 15 16.64 -4.92 2.06
C ARG A 15 16.53 -3.47 2.53
N ALA A 16 17.02 -2.50 1.76
CA ALA A 16 17.10 -1.12 2.24
C ALA A 16 16.89 -0.11 1.11
N ALA A 17 15.65 0.06 0.69
CA ALA A 17 15.20 1.33 0.13
C ALA A 17 14.11 1.95 1.01
N CYS A 18 14.27 1.82 2.32
CA CYS A 18 13.70 2.77 3.26
C CYS A 18 14.77 3.86 3.44
N PRO A 19 14.74 4.99 2.71
CA PRO A 19 15.54 6.12 3.14
C PRO A 19 14.88 6.61 4.42
N ALA A 20 15.39 6.10 5.55
CA ALA A 20 15.32 6.85 6.78
C ALA A 20 15.85 8.26 6.45
N ARG A 21 14.94 9.24 6.45
CA ARG A 21 15.24 10.67 6.57
C ARG A 21 16.17 11.25 5.49
N ASP A 22 15.59 11.67 4.37
CA ASP A 22 16.06 12.92 3.71
C ASP A 22 15.33 14.11 4.33
N ALA A 23 15.60 14.31 5.63
CA ALA A 23 15.29 15.53 6.34
C ALA A 23 16.48 16.49 6.18
N ALA A 24 16.73 16.98 4.96
CA ALA A 24 17.72 18.04 4.76
C ALA A 24 17.46 18.88 3.50
N ARG A 25 16.86 20.05 3.76
CA ARG A 25 17.14 21.34 3.11
C ARG A 25 16.88 21.49 1.60
N ARG A 26 15.81 22.22 1.31
CA ARG A 26 15.77 23.56 0.63
C ARG A 26 14.28 23.94 0.55
N GLY A 27 13.74 24.86 1.34
CA GLY A 27 14.13 26.26 1.44
C GLY A 27 13.44 27.08 0.34
N GLY A 28 12.16 27.44 0.50
CA GLY A 28 11.42 28.17 -0.54
C GLY A 28 9.97 28.55 -0.22
N ARG A 29 9.81 29.53 0.68
CA ARG A 29 8.80 30.62 0.69
C ARG A 29 7.32 30.27 0.46
N GLY A 30 6.55 30.45 1.55
CA GLY A 30 5.43 31.39 1.54
C GLY A 30 4.19 31.01 0.73
N GLY A 31 3.29 30.28 1.38
CA GLY A 31 1.89 30.16 0.97
C GLY A 31 1.02 30.08 2.22
N ALA A 32 0.80 31.22 2.88
CA ALA A 32 -0.12 31.35 4.00
C ALA A 32 -1.57 31.20 3.51
N CYS A 33 -1.99 29.97 3.21
CA CYS A 33 -3.38 29.65 2.98
C CYS A 33 -3.99 29.09 4.28
N GLY A 34 -4.40 30.01 5.15
CA GLY A 34 -5.56 29.85 6.02
C GLY A 34 -5.57 28.64 6.96
N ARG A 35 -4.90 28.78 8.11
CA ARG A 35 -5.34 28.12 9.33
C ARG A 35 -6.78 28.52 9.62
N ARG A 36 -7.77 27.75 9.16
CA ARG A 36 -9.07 27.74 9.83
C ARG A 36 -8.97 26.77 10.99
N ARG A 37 -8.41 27.26 12.09
CA ARG A 37 -8.74 26.72 13.42
C ARG A 37 -10.23 26.98 13.60
N ARG A 38 -11.08 25.99 13.34
CA ARG A 38 -12.42 25.99 13.91
C ARG A 38 -12.34 25.25 15.23
N ALA A 39 -12.25 26.03 16.30
CA ALA A 39 -12.72 25.60 17.59
C ALA A 39 -14.24 25.42 17.50
N ALA A 40 -14.73 24.23 17.86
CA ALA A 40 -16.12 24.02 18.22
C ALA A 40 -16.12 22.97 19.34
N GLY A 41 -16.34 23.43 20.57
CA GLY A 41 -16.73 22.54 21.66
C GLY A 41 -18.20 22.15 21.49
N ASN A 42 -18.49 20.85 21.62
CA ASN A 42 -19.62 20.25 22.35
C ASN A 42 -19.80 18.78 21.93
N GLY A 43 -19.54 17.84 22.86
CA GLY A 43 -19.99 16.43 22.84
C GLY A 43 -20.08 15.73 21.47
N GLY A 44 -18.96 15.69 20.73
CA GLY A 44 -18.95 15.34 19.30
C GLY A 44 -19.32 13.89 19.00
N ARG A 45 -20.52 13.69 18.43
CA ARG A 45 -20.85 12.46 17.71
C ARG A 45 -20.31 12.57 16.29
N ASP A 46 -19.19 11.92 15.98
CA ASP A 46 -18.68 11.86 14.61
C ASP A 46 -19.42 10.75 13.85
N MET A 47 -20.30 11.14 12.92
CA MET A 47 -21.09 10.21 12.12
C MET A 47 -20.51 10.11 10.70
N THR A 48 -19.97 8.95 10.38
CA THR A 48 -19.35 8.63 9.09
C THR A 48 -20.25 7.68 8.31
N LYS A 49 -20.55 8.01 7.04
CA LYS A 49 -21.30 7.14 6.14
C LYS A 49 -20.33 6.43 5.20
N LEU A 50 -20.46 5.12 5.08
CA LEU A 50 -19.63 4.29 4.21
C LEU A 50 -20.44 3.17 3.56
N PHE A 51 -19.94 2.65 2.44
CA PHE A 51 -20.55 1.55 1.72
C PHE A 51 -19.78 0.27 1.99
N CYS A 52 -20.49 -0.81 2.29
CA CYS A 52 -19.87 -2.13 2.39
C CYS A 52 -19.44 -2.60 0.99
N ILE A 53 -18.14 -2.69 0.73
CA ILE A 53 -17.61 -3.19 -0.55
C ILE A 53 -17.37 -4.71 -0.55
N THR A 54 -17.66 -5.39 0.56
CA THR A 54 -17.40 -6.83 0.72
C THR A 54 -18.40 -7.71 -0.04
N CYS A 55 -19.61 -7.21 -0.31
CA CYS A 55 -20.69 -7.97 -0.93
C CYS A 55 -21.29 -7.20 -2.12
N PRO A 56 -21.79 -7.89 -3.15
CA PRO A 56 -22.40 -7.25 -4.33
C PRO A 56 -23.65 -6.42 -3.99
N VAL A 57 -24.28 -6.68 -2.84
CA VAL A 57 -25.44 -5.93 -2.34
C VAL A 57 -25.09 -4.47 -1.99
N GLY A 58 -23.87 -4.19 -1.52
CA GLY A 58 -23.43 -2.82 -1.26
C GLY A 58 -24.21 -2.08 -0.15
N CYS A 59 -24.41 -2.71 1.02
CA CYS A 59 -25.17 -2.10 2.12
C CYS A 59 -24.63 -0.71 2.52
N ARG A 60 -25.55 0.23 2.79
CA ARG A 60 -25.23 1.57 3.30
C ARG A 60 -25.02 1.52 4.80
N LEU A 61 -23.79 1.72 5.24
CA LEU A 61 -23.42 1.69 6.65
C LEU A 61 -23.30 3.11 7.19
N THR A 62 -23.90 3.34 8.36
CA THR A 62 -23.73 4.57 9.13
C THR A 62 -22.99 4.21 10.41
N VAL A 63 -21.79 4.74 10.56
CA VAL A 63 -20.95 4.53 11.73
C VAL A 63 -20.95 5.78 12.58
N THR A 64 -21.28 5.62 13.85
CA THR A 64 -21.20 6.70 14.83
C THR A 64 -20.07 6.41 15.79
N THR A 65 -19.12 7.34 15.88
CA THR A 65 -18.04 7.33 16.86
C THR A 65 -18.41 8.27 18.00
N GLN A 66 -18.52 7.73 19.21
CA GLN A 66 -18.76 8.47 20.45
C GLN A 66 -17.75 8.01 21.49
N ASP A 67 -16.89 8.90 21.98
CA ASP A 67 -15.94 8.65 23.07
C ASP A 67 -15.10 7.36 22.89
N GLY A 68 -14.72 7.05 21.65
CA GLY A 68 -13.95 5.85 21.30
C GLY A 68 -14.77 4.58 21.06
N ASN A 69 -16.09 4.61 21.31
CA ASN A 69 -16.99 3.52 20.95
C ASN A 69 -17.49 3.67 19.50
N ILE A 70 -17.36 2.60 18.73
CA ILE A 70 -17.75 2.55 17.31
C ILE A 70 -19.05 1.76 17.19
N THR A 71 -20.15 2.46 16.90
CA THR A 71 -21.45 1.83 16.65
C THR A 71 -21.75 1.83 15.15
N VAL A 72 -21.91 0.65 14.57
CA VAL A 72 -22.27 0.47 13.15
C VAL A 72 -23.77 0.20 13.04
N ALA A 73 -24.46 0.95 12.19
CA ALA A 73 -25.87 0.77 11.88
C ALA A 73 -26.08 0.64 10.35
N GLY A 74 -27.09 -0.13 9.93
CA GLY A 74 -27.39 -0.36 8.50
C GLY A 74 -26.68 -1.57 7.88
N ASN A 75 -26.05 -2.43 8.67
CA ASN A 75 -25.51 -3.70 8.22
C ASN A 75 -26.58 -4.80 8.25
N GLU A 76 -26.75 -5.50 7.13
CA GLU A 76 -27.59 -6.73 7.08
C GLU A 76 -26.80 -7.97 7.46
N CYS A 77 -25.47 -7.86 7.59
CA CYS A 77 -24.60 -8.99 7.88
C CYS A 77 -23.47 -8.62 8.86
N LYS A 78 -22.95 -9.63 9.56
CA LYS A 78 -21.77 -9.51 10.44
C LYS A 78 -20.51 -9.04 9.69
N ARG A 79 -20.42 -9.37 8.39
CA ARG A 79 -19.31 -8.94 7.52
C ARG A 79 -19.26 -7.42 7.33
N GLY A 80 -20.43 -6.77 7.25
CA GLY A 80 -20.53 -5.32 7.09
C GLY A 80 -20.05 -4.56 8.33
N ASP A 81 -20.39 -5.03 9.54
CA ASP A 81 -19.88 -4.45 10.80
C ASP A 81 -18.36 -4.61 10.90
N ALA A 82 -17.84 -5.82 10.61
CA ALA A 82 -16.40 -6.06 10.62
C ALA A 82 -15.64 -5.17 9.62
N PHE A 83 -16.17 -5.02 8.40
CA PHE A 83 -15.59 -4.13 7.39
C PHE A 83 -15.57 -2.67 7.85
N ALA A 84 -16.68 -2.17 8.39
CA ALA A 84 -16.79 -0.79 8.87
C ALA A 84 -15.79 -0.49 9.99
N ARG A 85 -15.64 -1.42 10.94
CA ARG A 85 -14.64 -1.30 12.02
C ARG A 85 -13.22 -1.31 11.45
N HIS A 86 -12.90 -2.27 10.58
CA HIS A 86 -11.56 -2.42 10.01
C HIS A 86 -11.16 -1.20 9.16
N GLU A 87 -12.10 -0.66 8.37
CA GLU A 87 -11.84 0.52 7.55
C GLU A 87 -11.55 1.78 8.38
N LEU A 88 -12.19 1.90 9.55
CA LEU A 88 -12.01 3.05 10.44
C LEU A 88 -10.78 2.91 11.35
N THR A 89 -10.40 1.70 11.74
CA THR A 89 -9.28 1.46 12.65
C THR A 89 -7.96 1.18 11.92
N HIS A 90 -7.99 0.38 10.87
CA HIS A 90 -6.80 -0.05 10.15
C HIS A 90 -7.08 -0.32 8.66
N PRO A 91 -7.26 0.74 7.84
CA PRO A 91 -7.54 0.58 6.42
C PRO A 91 -6.34 -0.05 5.70
N THR A 92 -6.45 -1.32 5.36
CA THR A 92 -5.44 -2.10 4.62
C THR A 92 -5.86 -2.25 3.17
N ARG A 93 -4.89 -2.24 2.26
CA ARG A 93 -5.10 -2.42 0.82
C ARG A 93 -3.93 -3.18 0.19
N SER A 94 -4.22 -4.01 -0.79
CA SER A 94 -3.19 -4.48 -1.73
C SER A 94 -2.89 -3.39 -2.76
N PHE A 95 -1.69 -3.40 -3.31
CA PHE A 95 -1.32 -2.46 -4.36
C PHE A 95 -0.59 -3.16 -5.50
N SER A 96 -0.73 -2.57 -6.69
CA SER A 96 0.00 -2.97 -7.88
C SER A 96 0.72 -1.73 -8.42
N THR A 97 1.98 -1.87 -8.80
CA THR A 97 2.79 -0.78 -9.34
C THR A 97 3.75 -1.31 -10.39
N THR A 98 4.60 -0.45 -10.94
CA THR A 98 5.63 -0.83 -11.90
C THR A 98 7.01 -0.47 -11.35
N VAL A 99 7.98 -1.33 -11.62
CA VAL A 99 9.40 -1.09 -11.32
C VAL A 99 10.17 -0.92 -12.62
N ARG A 100 11.22 -0.11 -12.58
CA ARG A 100 12.07 0.11 -13.75
C ARG A 100 12.96 -1.10 -13.97
N THR A 101 13.25 -1.41 -15.21
CA THR A 101 14.24 -2.43 -15.56
C THR A 101 15.32 -1.82 -16.45
N VAL A 102 16.45 -2.53 -16.57
CA VAL A 102 17.53 -2.18 -17.51
C VAL A 102 17.23 -2.64 -18.95
N PHE A 103 16.15 -3.39 -19.15
CA PHE A 103 15.88 -4.07 -20.42
C PHE A 103 15.11 -3.18 -21.39
N ALA A 104 15.64 -3.03 -22.61
CA ALA A 104 15.03 -2.18 -23.64
C ALA A 104 13.65 -2.68 -24.12
N HIS A 105 13.44 -4.00 -24.15
CA HIS A 105 12.18 -4.60 -24.59
C HIS A 105 11.06 -4.48 -23.53
N MET A 106 11.39 -4.33 -22.25
CA MET A 106 10.42 -4.17 -21.16
C MET A 106 10.94 -3.19 -20.09
N PRO A 107 10.90 -1.87 -20.36
CA PRO A 107 11.50 -0.86 -19.47
C PRO A 107 10.80 -0.74 -18.10
N ALA A 108 9.55 -1.23 -18.00
CA ALA A 108 8.78 -1.26 -16.77
C ALA A 108 8.17 -2.65 -16.56
N LEU A 109 8.47 -3.27 -15.43
CA LEU A 109 7.95 -4.57 -15.03
C LEU A 109 6.77 -4.37 -14.05
N PRO A 110 5.58 -4.97 -14.30
CA PRO A 110 4.48 -4.92 -13.37
C PRO A 110 4.76 -5.79 -12.13
N VAL A 111 4.47 -5.23 -10.97
CA VAL A 111 4.63 -5.88 -9.67
C VAL A 111 3.37 -5.69 -8.82
N ARG A 112 3.08 -6.63 -7.92
CA ARG A 112 2.00 -6.53 -6.94
C ARG A 112 2.48 -6.89 -5.54
N SER A 113 1.78 -6.40 -4.53
CA SER A 113 1.95 -6.89 -3.16
C SER A 113 1.35 -8.30 -3.02
N ASP A 114 2.03 -9.17 -2.28
CA ASP A 114 1.57 -10.51 -1.92
C ASP A 114 0.69 -10.52 -0.65
N GLY A 115 0.35 -9.34 -0.15
CA GLY A 115 -0.47 -9.14 1.05
C GLY A 115 -1.04 -7.73 1.14
N GLU A 116 -1.76 -7.47 2.22
CA GLU A 116 -2.34 -6.15 2.49
C GLU A 116 -1.38 -5.25 3.26
N ILE A 117 -1.35 -3.98 2.91
CA ILE A 117 -0.50 -2.97 3.53
C ILE A 117 -1.39 -1.81 4.01
N PRO A 118 -1.08 -1.17 5.14
CA PRO A 118 -1.81 0.02 5.60
C PRO A 118 -1.81 1.11 4.53
N LYS A 119 -2.95 1.75 4.29
CA LYS A 119 -3.13 2.81 3.28
C LYS A 119 -2.04 3.89 3.35
N ASP A 120 -1.65 4.27 4.56
CA ASP A 120 -0.64 5.31 4.80
C ASP A 120 0.74 4.93 4.25
N LYS A 121 1.05 3.64 4.24
CA LYS A 121 2.33 3.10 3.76
C LYS A 121 2.34 2.80 2.26
N VAL A 122 1.17 2.70 1.61
CA VAL A 122 1.09 2.39 0.17
C VAL A 122 1.86 3.43 -0.66
N GLN A 123 1.71 4.71 -0.36
CA GLN A 123 2.42 5.77 -1.10
C GLN A 123 3.94 5.72 -0.89
N GLU A 124 4.38 5.38 0.31
CA GLU A 124 5.81 5.21 0.62
C GLU A 124 6.39 4.00 -0.11
N ALA A 125 5.66 2.88 -0.11
CA ALA A 125 6.02 1.66 -0.82
C ALA A 125 6.22 1.92 -2.33
N VAL A 126 5.28 2.62 -2.98
CA VAL A 126 5.39 2.98 -4.40
C VAL A 126 6.60 3.88 -4.66
N ARG A 127 6.84 4.87 -3.81
CA ARG A 127 8.02 5.76 -3.94
C ARG A 127 9.34 5.01 -3.77
N ALA A 128 9.40 4.05 -2.84
CA ALA A 128 10.57 3.20 -2.65
C ALA A 128 10.84 2.32 -3.89
N LEU A 129 9.79 1.68 -4.43
CA LEU A 129 9.88 0.83 -5.62
C LEU A 129 10.25 1.61 -6.88
N GLY A 130 9.83 2.87 -7.01
CA GLY A 130 10.21 3.71 -8.15
C GLY A 130 11.71 4.00 -8.27
N ARG A 131 12.48 3.79 -7.19
CA ARG A 131 13.96 3.93 -7.19
C ARG A 131 14.67 2.61 -7.47
N VAL A 132 13.96 1.49 -7.40
CA VAL A 132 14.53 0.17 -7.66
C VAL A 132 14.61 -0.04 -9.16
N VAL A 133 15.79 -0.45 -9.62
CA VAL A 133 16.02 -0.85 -11.01
C VAL A 133 16.37 -2.34 -11.01
N ILE A 134 15.61 -3.11 -11.78
CA ILE A 134 15.83 -4.53 -11.97
C ILE A 134 16.86 -4.74 -13.08
N ASP A 135 17.96 -5.39 -12.72
CA ASP A 135 19.13 -5.65 -13.55
C ASP A 135 19.25 -7.12 -13.97
N ARG A 136 18.24 -7.94 -13.68
CA ARG A 136 18.27 -9.40 -13.87
C ARG A 136 16.95 -9.90 -14.45
N PRO A 137 16.94 -11.05 -15.12
CA PRO A 137 15.71 -11.64 -15.61
C PRO A 137 14.90 -12.15 -14.42
N LEU A 138 13.59 -11.88 -14.44
CA LEU A 138 12.63 -12.30 -13.43
C LEU A 138 11.48 -13.03 -14.12
N ARG A 139 10.88 -13.97 -13.39
CA ARG A 139 9.66 -14.64 -13.80
C ARG A 139 8.47 -14.19 -12.98
N CYS A 140 7.28 -14.43 -13.51
CA CYS A 140 6.05 -14.25 -12.77
C CYS A 140 6.10 -15.07 -11.46
N GLY A 141 5.84 -14.39 -10.35
CA GLY A 141 5.92 -14.95 -8.99
C GLY A 141 7.27 -14.76 -8.29
N ASP A 142 8.29 -14.24 -8.98
CA ASP A 142 9.56 -13.93 -8.33
C ASP A 142 9.42 -12.72 -7.39
N THR A 143 10.12 -12.80 -6.26
CA THR A 143 10.09 -11.74 -5.24
C THR A 143 11.05 -10.62 -5.63
N VAL A 144 10.48 -9.43 -5.85
CA VAL A 144 11.23 -8.19 -6.07
C VAL A 144 11.72 -7.63 -4.74
N ALA A 145 10.86 -7.59 -3.72
CA ALA A 145 11.25 -7.13 -2.38
C ALA A 145 10.62 -8.00 -1.30
N GLU A 146 11.38 -8.44 -0.31
CA GLU A 146 10.89 -9.34 0.75
C GLU A 146 10.12 -8.60 1.87
N ASN A 147 10.46 -7.33 2.13
CA ASN A 147 9.84 -6.56 3.20
C ASN A 147 9.71 -5.08 2.81
N ILE A 148 8.52 -4.69 2.34
CA ILE A 148 8.26 -3.29 2.00
C ILE A 148 7.76 -2.51 3.22
N CYS A 149 8.38 -1.35 3.50
CA CYS A 149 8.01 -0.44 4.60
C CYS A 149 7.89 -1.10 5.99
N ASN A 150 8.71 -2.12 6.26
CA ASN A 150 8.70 -2.92 7.49
C ASN A 150 7.32 -3.52 7.81
N CYS A 151 6.54 -3.86 6.78
CA CYS A 151 5.23 -4.50 6.94
C CYS A 151 5.30 -6.03 6.96
N GLY A 152 6.46 -6.63 6.64
CA GLY A 152 6.59 -8.07 6.45
C GLY A 152 5.89 -8.59 5.19
N VAL A 153 5.51 -7.69 4.27
CA VAL A 153 4.81 -8.03 3.03
C VAL A 153 5.80 -8.03 1.88
N ARG A 154 5.73 -9.09 1.06
CA ARG A 154 6.53 -9.26 -0.14
C ARG A 154 5.91 -8.55 -1.34
N VAL A 155 6.76 -8.10 -2.25
CA VAL A 155 6.39 -7.59 -3.56
C VAL A 155 6.86 -8.60 -4.59
N ILE A 156 5.93 -9.05 -5.44
CA ILE A 156 6.15 -10.09 -6.44
C ILE A 156 5.95 -9.53 -7.85
N ALA A 157 6.74 -10.01 -8.79
CA ALA A 157 6.59 -9.71 -10.20
C ALA A 157 5.38 -10.45 -10.78
N THR A 158 4.59 -9.76 -11.60
CA THR A 158 3.46 -10.38 -12.34
C THR A 158 3.75 -10.50 -13.84
N GLY A 159 4.89 -9.99 -14.29
CA GLY A 159 5.38 -10.15 -15.65
C GLY A 159 6.67 -10.96 -15.68
N ASP A 160 6.99 -11.47 -16.85
CA ASP A 160 8.28 -12.08 -17.15
C ASP A 160 9.17 -11.06 -17.85
N VAL A 161 10.43 -11.00 -17.44
CA VAL A 161 11.46 -10.23 -18.14
C VAL A 161 12.67 -11.13 -18.36
N ASP A 162 13.17 -11.10 -19.58
CA ASP A 162 14.24 -11.97 -20.05
C ASP A 162 15.43 -11.15 -20.50
N ASP A 163 16.63 -11.71 -20.36
CA ASP A 163 17.84 -11.16 -20.99
C ASP A 163 17.81 -11.54 -22.48
N ALA A 164 16.77 -11.16 -23.22
CA ALA A 164 16.74 -11.32 -24.66
C ALA A 164 17.67 -10.27 -25.27
N SER A 165 18.94 -10.66 -25.39
CA SER A 165 19.97 -10.06 -26.22
C SER A 165 19.53 -9.89 -27.67
#